data_AF-A0AAV3IFR4-F1
#
_entry.id   AF-A0AAV3IFR4-F1
#
_cell.length_a   1.000
_cell.length_b   1.000
_cell.length_c   1.000
_cell.angle_alpha   90.00
_cell.angle_beta   90.00
_cell.angle_gamma   90.00
#
_symmetry.space_group_name_H-M   'P 1'
#
loop_
_entity.id
_entity.type
_entity.pdbx_description
1 polymer ?
#
loop_
_entity_poly.entity_id
_entity_poly.type
_entity_poly.pdbx_seq_one_letter_code
_entity_poly.pdbx_strand_id
1 'polypeptide(L)' 'MNSPDVLLDSFKIALVKKDSKFAFSLIERLSLEQIKSSDLNTLLSLKEMIAQSIELLEKEKEELQSQMHKAKQIQKFLS' A
#
# COMPACT_ATOMS: atom_id res chain seq x y z
N MET A 1 -18.55 -6.95 -12.12
CA MET A 1 -17.86 -5.90 -11.34
C MET A 1 -18.10 -6.19 -9.87
N ASN A 2 -17.06 -6.24 -9.03
CA ASN A 2 -17.22 -6.44 -7.59
C ASN A 2 -17.82 -5.17 -6.97
N SER A 3 -18.72 -5.30 -5.97
CA SER A 3 -19.31 -4.12 -5.33
C SER A 3 -18.22 -3.26 -4.68
N PRO A 4 -18.45 -1.94 -4.51
CA PRO A 4 -17.53 -1.04 -3.80
C PRO A 4 -17.10 -1.58 -2.42
N ASP A 5 -18.01 -2.26 -1.72
CA ASP A 5 -17.76 -2.83 -0.39
C ASP A 5 -16.69 -3.93 -0.41
N VAL A 6 -16.72 -4.80 -1.43
CA VAL A 6 -15.74 -5.87 -1.58
C VAL A 6 -14.34 -5.31 -1.80
N LEU A 7 -14.23 -4.18 -2.51
CA LEU A 7 -12.95 -3.51 -2.72
C LEU A 7 -12.43 -2.90 -1.41
N LEU A 8 -13.29 -2.18 -0.68
CA LEU A 8 -12.93 -1.59 0.60
C LEU A 8 -12.51 -2.65 1.62
N ASP A 9 -13.22 -3.77 1.70
CA ASP A 9 -12.89 -4.84 2.62
C ASP A 9 -11.57 -5.54 2.23
N SER A 10 -11.34 -5.75 0.93
CA SER A 10 -10.04 -6.25 0.45
C SER A 10 -8.90 -5.30 0.84
N PHE A 11 -9.14 -4.00 0.77
CA PHE A 11 -8.16 -2.98 1.12
C PHE A 11 -7.88 -2.96 2.63
N LYS A 12 -8.93 -3.01 3.47
CA LYS A 12 -8.78 -3.17 4.92
C LYS A 12 -7.95 -4.40 5.27
N ILE A 13 -8.24 -5.54 4.64
CA ILE A 13 -7.51 -6.79 4.85
C ILE A 13 -6.02 -6.62 4.48
N ALA A 14 -5.73 -5.98 3.35
CA ALA A 14 -4.36 -5.72 2.91
C ALA A 14 -3.58 -4.88 3.94
N LEU A 15 -4.19 -3.79 4.44
CA LEU A 15 -3.59 -2.92 5.44
C LEU A 15 -3.38 -3.63 6.79
N VAL A 16 -4.37 -4.40 7.26
CA VAL A 16 -4.26 -5.18 8.51
C VAL A 16 -3.13 -6.21 8.42
N LYS A 17 -2.97 -6.85 7.26
CA LYS A 17 -1.89 -7.80 7.00
C LYS A 17 -0.53 -7.13 6.75
N LYS A 18 -0.49 -5.80 6.68
CA LYS A 18 0.68 -5.02 6.25
C LYS A 18 1.24 -5.51 4.91
N ASP A 19 0.36 -5.91 4.00
CA ASP A 19 0.72 -6.31 2.64
C ASP A 19 0.71 -5.08 1.73
N SER A 20 1.83 -4.36 1.71
CA SER A 20 1.97 -3.10 0.96
C SER A 20 1.75 -3.29 -0.53
N LYS A 21 2.21 -4.41 -1.08
CA LYS A 21 2.12 -4.74 -2.48
C LYS A 21 0.67 -4.97 -2.88
N PHE A 22 -0.06 -5.74 -2.08
CA PHE A 22 -1.48 -5.96 -2.34
C PHE A 22 -2.28 -4.67 -2.16
N ALA A 23 -2.03 -3.91 -1.09
CA ALA A 23 -2.65 -2.61 -0.85
C ALA A 23 -2.45 -1.65 -2.05
N PHE A 24 -1.20 -1.52 -2.54
CA PHE A 24 -0.89 -0.70 -3.70
C PHE A 24 -1.61 -1.18 -4.98
N SER A 25 -1.65 -2.50 -5.21
CA SER A 25 -2.36 -3.06 -6.38
C SER A 25 -3.86 -2.76 -6.36
N LEU A 26 -4.47 -2.62 -5.18
CA LEU A 26 -5.88 -2.24 -5.05
C LEU A 26 -6.09 -0.76 -5.40
N ILE A 27 -5.12 0.10 -5.08
CA ILE A 27 -5.13 1.52 -5.48
C ILE A 27 -5.05 1.64 -7.01
N GLU A 28 -4.13 0.92 -7.65
CA GLU A 28 -3.96 0.95 -9.12
C GLU A 28 -5.21 0.48 -9.87
N ARG A 29 -6.06 -0.33 -9.22
CA ARG A 29 -7.30 -0.84 -9.80
C ARG A 29 -8.50 0.09 -9.62
N LEU A 30 -8.38 1.16 -8.85
CA LEU A 30 -9.44 2.16 -8.70
C LEU A 30 -9.60 2.94 -10.00
N SER A 31 -10.78 2.86 -10.62
CA SER A 31 -11.09 3.70 -11.78
C SER A 31 -11.59 5.09 -11.35
N LEU A 32 -11.34 6.09 -12.19
CA LEU A 32 -11.86 7.45 -11.96
C LEU A 32 -13.39 7.49 -11.96
N GLU A 33 -14.06 6.63 -12.75
CA GLU A 33 -15.53 6.53 -12.72
C GLU A 33 -16.04 5.98 -11.38
N GLN A 34 -15.36 5.00 -10.80
CA GLN A 34 -15.71 4.44 -9.48
C GLN A 34 -15.57 5.49 -8.38
N ILE A 35 -14.49 6.28 -8.42
CA ILE A 35 -14.27 7.38 -7.47
C ILE A 35 -15.38 8.43 -7.62
N LYS A 36 -15.70 8.86 -8.84
CA LYS A 36 -16.73 9.88 -9.08
C LYS A 36 -18.15 9.46 -8.68
N SER A 37 -18.43 8.16 -8.72
CA SER A 37 -19.73 7.59 -8.35
C SER A 37 -19.82 7.17 -6.88
N SER A 38 -18.72 7.26 -6.13
CA SER A 38 -18.69 6.93 -4.71
C SER A 38 -19.27 8.05 -3.83
N ASP A 39 -19.89 7.67 -2.73
CA ASP A 39 -20.34 8.61 -1.72
C ASP A 39 -19.16 9.18 -0.91
N LEU A 40 -19.44 10.26 -0.16
CA LEU A 40 -18.43 10.96 0.62
C LEU A 40 -17.71 10.05 1.65
N ASN A 41 -18.42 9.15 2.32
CA ASN A 41 -17.82 8.30 3.35
C ASN A 41 -16.87 7.28 2.73
N THR A 42 -17.26 6.71 1.58
CA THR A 42 -16.39 5.84 0.78
C THR A 42 -15.13 6.58 0.34
N LEU A 43 -15.26 7.82 -0.16
CA LEU A 43 -14.11 8.63 -0.57
C LEU A 43 -13.16 8.96 0.58
N LEU A 44 -13.69 9.32 1.75
CA LEU A 44 -12.88 9.58 2.94
C LEU A 44 -12.13 8.32 3.39
N SER A 45 -12.81 7.18 3.40
CA SER A 45 -12.20 5.88 3.74
C SER A 45 -11.07 5.53 2.77
N LEU A 46 -11.29 5.67 1.45
CA LEU A 46 -10.26 5.43 0.44
C LEU A 46 -9.06 6.35 0.60
N LYS A 47 -9.29 7.64 0.90
CA LYS A 47 -8.21 8.60 1.15
C LYS A 47 -7.33 8.16 2.32
N GLU A 48 -7.95 7.75 3.43
CA GLU A 48 -7.21 7.28 4.61
C GLU A 48 -6.44 5.99 4.32
N MET A 49 -7.04 5.03 3.60
CA MET A 49 -6.39 3.78 3.22
C MET A 49 -5.20 4.00 2.29
N ILE A 50 -5.31 4.93 1.34
CA ILE A 50 -4.19 5.34 0.47
C ILE A 50 -3.08 5.96 1.30
N ALA A 51 -3.40 6.84 2.24
CA ALA A 51 -2.39 7.45 3.12
C ALA A 51 -1.64 6.39 3.94
N GLN A 52 -2.36 5.42 4.53
CA GLN A 52 -1.75 4.32 5.27
C GLN A 52 -0.88 3.42 4.37
N SER A 53 -1.28 3.22 3.11
CA SER A 53 -0.50 2.44 2.15
C SER A 53 0.83 3.12 1.81
N ILE A 54 0.81 4.46 1.67
CA ILE A 54 2.02 5.26 1.43
C ILE A 54 2.96 5.13 2.62
N GLU A 55 2.46 5.31 3.85
CA GLU A 55 3.26 5.19 5.07
C GLU A 55 3.89 3.79 5.19
N LEU A 56 3.15 2.75 4.82
CA LEU A 56 3.66 1.38 4.83
C LEU A 56 4.79 1.19 3.80
N LEU A 57 4.64 1.70 2.58
CA LEU A 57 5.67 1.65 1.55
C LEU A 57 6.94 2.43 1.94
N GLU A 58 6.78 3.57 2.61
CA GLU A 58 7.90 4.37 3.11
C GLU A 58 8.71 3.60 4.16
N LYS A 59 8.04 2.94 5.12
CA LYS A 59 8.70 2.09 6.12
C LYS A 59 9.46 0.94 5.49
N GLU A 60 8.86 0.23 4.53
CA GLU A 60 9.52 -0.86 3.83
C GLU A 60 10.75 -0.39 3.04
N LYS A 61 10.68 0.79 2.42
CA LYS A 61 11.80 1.40 1.73
C LYS A 61 12.96 1.70 2.69
N GLU A 62 12.68 2.27 3.86
CA GLU A 62 13.69 2.54 4.89
C GLU A 62 14.36 1.26 5.40
N GLU A 63 13.57 0.22 5.67
CA GLU A 63 14.07 -1.09 6.08
C GLU A 63 14.98 -1.71 5.01
N LEU A 64 14.54 -1.68 3.75
CA LEU A 64 15.32 -2.18 2.61
C LEU A 64 16.65 -1.43 2.48
N GLN A 65 16.65 -0.09 2.59
CA GLN A 65 17.86 0.72 2.54
C GLN A 65 18.85 0.34 3.65
N SER A 66 18.35 0.12 4.88
CA SER A 66 19.17 -0.33 6.01
C SER A 66 19.80 -1.70 5.74
N GLN A 67 19.02 -2.65 5.23
CA GLN A 67 19.52 -3.99 4.87
C GLN A 67 20.56 -3.94 3.74
N MET A 68 20.31 -3.13 2.70
CA MET A 68 21.28 -2.94 1.61
C MET A 68 22.58 -2.31 2.10
N HIS A 69 22.52 -1.37 3.05
CA HIS A 69 23.71 -0.78 3.63
C HIS A 69 24.56 -1.84 4.35
N LYS A 70 23.93 -2.70 5.16
CA LYS A 70 24.60 -3.83 5.82
C LYS A 70 25.21 -4.80 4.81
N ALA A 71 24.46 -5.17 3.77
CA ALA A 71 24.93 -6.07 2.72
C ALA A 71 26.17 -5.51 2.00
N LYS A 72 26.19 -4.20 1.70
CA LYS A 72 27.35 -3.53 1.09
C LYS A 72 28.58 -3.53 2.01
N GLN A 73 28.39 -3.36 3.32
CA GLN A 73 29.51 -3.45 4.27
C GLN A 73 30.10 -4.86 4.30
N ILE A 74 29.25 -5.90 4.33
CA ILE A 74 29.68 -7.30 4.27
C ILE A 74 30.43 -7.58 2.97
N GLN A 75 29.91 -7.13 1.83
CA GLN A 75 30.56 -7.29 0.53
C GLN A 75 31.97 -6.66 0.52
N LYS A 76 32.13 -5.45 1.07
CA LYS A 76 33.43 -4.78 1.22
C LYS A 76 34.40 -5.53 2.13
N PHE A 77 33.91 -6.26 3.13
CA PHE A 77 34.75 -7.06 4.01
C PHE A 77 35.23 -8.35 3.32
N LEU A 78 34.38 -8.94 2.48
CA LEU A 78 34.67 -10.18 1.75
C LEU A 78 35.47 -9.97 0.45
N SER A 79 35.63 -8.72 0.00
CA SER A 79 36.42 -8.35 -1.20
C SER A 79 37.82 -7.91 -0.80
#